data_AF-A0A9D5WF85-F1
#
_entry.id   AF-A0A9D5WF85-F1
#
_cell.length_a   1.000
_cell.length_b   1.000
_cell.length_c   1.000
_cell.angle_alpha   90.00
_cell.angle_beta   90.00
_cell.angle_gamma   90.00
#
_symmetry.space_group_name_H-M   'P 1'
#
loop_
_entity.id
_entity.type
_entity.pdbx_description
1 polymer ?
#
loop_
_entity_poly.entity_id
_entity_poly.type
_entity_poly.pdbx_seq_one_letter_code
_entity_poly.pdbx_strand_id
1 'polypeptide(L)' 'MSTAPRLLITGSSGFIGSHMLREARAAGYELWVAVRAGAQLERLEREGIRYVEVDYY' A
#
# COMPACT_ATOMS: atom_id res chain seq x y z
N MET A 1 13.71 14.81 -8.52
CA MET A 1 12.38 14.21 -8.26
C MET A 1 12.40 12.78 -8.79
N SER A 2 11.82 11.81 -8.09
CA SER A 2 11.70 10.44 -8.60
C SER A 2 10.83 10.42 -9.86
N THR A 3 11.25 9.68 -10.89
CA THR A 3 10.47 9.45 -12.11
C THR A 3 9.62 8.18 -12.04
N ALA A 4 9.76 7.41 -10.94
CA ALA A 4 8.99 6.19 -10.74
C ALA A 4 7.49 6.51 -10.66
N PRO A 5 6.62 5.77 -11.36
CA PRO A 5 5.18 5.92 -11.24
C PRO A 5 4.73 5.71 -9.79
N ARG A 6 3.76 6.52 -9.36
CA ARG A 6 3.22 6.50 -8.00
C ARG A 6 1.88 5.78 -8.00
N LEU A 7 1.68 4.86 -7.06
CA LEU A 7 0.45 4.07 -6.95
C LEU A 7 -0.11 4.12 -5.53
N LEU A 8 -1.40 4.47 -5.43
CA LEU A 8 -2.18 4.31 -4.20
C LEU A 8 -3.01 3.03 -4.32
N ILE A 9 -2.80 2.07 -3.42
CA ILE A 9 -3.54 0.81 -3.38
C ILE A 9 -4.55 0.85 -2.23
N THR A 10 -5.83 0.72 -2.56
CA THR A 10 -6.92 0.46 -1.61
C THR A 10 -7.13 -1.04 -1.44
N GLY A 11 -7.53 -1.51 -0.25
CA GLY A 11 -7.83 -2.93 -0.04
C GLY A 11 -6.60 -3.85 -0.12
N SER A 12 -5.40 -3.33 0.18
CA SER A 12 -4.13 -4.07 0.06
C SER A 12 -3.98 -5.27 1.00
N SER A 13 -4.85 -5.37 2.01
CA SER A 13 -4.95 -6.52 2.93
C SER A 13 -5.88 -7.61 2.42
N GLY A 14 -6.65 -7.35 1.35
CA GLY A 14 -7.53 -8.34 0.73
C GLY A 14 -6.78 -9.32 -0.17
N PHE A 15 -7.49 -10.36 -0.63
CA PHE A 15 -6.93 -11.41 -1.48
C PHE A 15 -6.20 -10.82 -2.70
N ILE A 16 -6.92 -10.07 -3.54
CA ILE A 16 -6.33 -9.46 -4.75
C ILE A 16 -5.33 -8.35 -4.42
N GLY A 17 -5.69 -7.45 -3.50
CA GLY A 17 -4.87 -6.28 -3.18
C GLY A 17 -3.49 -6.63 -2.62
N SER A 18 -3.38 -7.75 -1.89
CA SER A 18 -2.09 -8.23 -1.37
C SER A 18 -1.13 -8.66 -2.48
N HIS A 19 -1.64 -9.34 -3.51
CA HIS A 19 -0.87 -9.69 -4.70
C HIS A 19 -0.48 -8.44 -5.49
N MET A 20 -1.40 -7.51 -5.72
CA MET A 20 -1.10 -6.26 -6.43
C MET A 20 0.01 -5.46 -5.75
N LEU A 21 -0.03 -5.34 -4.41
CA LEU A 21 1.00 -4.63 -3.64
C LEU A 21 2.38 -5.27 -3.83
N ARG A 22 2.46 -6.60 -3.80
CA ARG A 22 3.71 -7.34 -4.02
C ARG A 22 4.27 -7.10 -5.42
N GLU A 23 3.45 -7.25 -6.45
CA GLU A 23 3.89 -7.08 -7.84
C GLU A 23 4.29 -5.62 -8.13
N ALA A 24 3.52 -4.64 -7.64
CA ALA A 24 3.85 -3.23 -7.83
C ALA A 24 5.15 -2.85 -7.09
N ARG A 25 5.43 -3.46 -5.93
CA ARG A 25 6.71 -3.28 -5.23
C ARG A 25 7.86 -3.84 -6.05
N ALA A 26 7.72 -5.07 -6.56
CA ALA A 26 8.72 -5.72 -7.40
C ALA A 26 9.00 -4.93 -8.70
N ALA A 27 7.98 -4.26 -9.24
CA ALA A 27 8.10 -3.41 -10.42
C ALA A 27 8.66 -1.99 -10.14
N GLY A 28 9.02 -1.68 -8.89
CA GLY A 28 9.71 -0.42 -8.55
C GLY A 28 8.81 0.81 -8.45
N TYR A 29 7.50 0.63 -8.25
CA TYR A 29 6.58 1.73 -8.04
C TYR A 29 6.85 2.42 -6.70
N GLU A 30 6.59 3.73 -6.64
CA GLU A 30 6.45 4.42 -5.37
C GLU A 30 5.05 4.11 -4.80
N LEU A 31 5.00 3.35 -3.72
CA LEU A 31 3.76 2.81 -3.18
C LEU A 31 3.22 3.61 -2.00
N TRP A 32 1.91 3.81 -2.04
CA TRP A 32 1.08 4.19 -0.90
C TRP A 32 -0.04 3.18 -0.73
N VAL A 33 -0.41 2.91 0.52
CA VAL A 33 -1.55 2.06 0.86
C VAL A 33 -2.58 2.88 1.62
N ALA A 34 -3.83 2.84 1.17
CA ALA A 34 -4.95 3.41 1.92
C ALA A 34 -5.43 2.38 2.94
N VAL A 35 -5.40 2.74 4.23
CA VAL A 35 -5.83 1.89 5.35
C VAL A 35 -7.04 2.48 6.05
N ARG A 36 -7.84 1.63 6.71
CA ARG A 36 -8.94 2.08 7.57
C ARG A 36 -8.45 2.24 9.02
N ALA A 37 -9.20 2.97 9.83
CA ALA A 37 -9.00 3.01 11.28
C ALA A 37 -8.91 1.59 11.87
N GLY A 38 -7.92 1.37 12.72
CA GLY A 38 -7.67 0.05 13.36
C GLY A 38 -7.11 -1.02 12.42
N ALA A 39 -6.55 -0.66 11.26
CA ALA A 39 -5.81 -1.60 10.43
C ALA A 39 -4.54 -2.14 11.15
N GLN A 40 -4.18 -3.39 10.84
CA GLN A 40 -2.90 -3.99 11.25
C GLN A 40 -1.79 -3.49 10.33
N LEU A 41 -0.86 -2.70 10.87
CA LEU A 41 0.17 -1.96 10.12
C LEU A 41 1.53 -2.64 10.15
N GLU A 42 1.73 -3.66 10.99
CA GLU A 42 3.02 -4.30 11.26
C GLU A 42 3.65 -4.88 9.99
N ARG A 43 2.82 -5.30 9.03
CA ARG A 43 3.30 -5.73 7.71
C ARG A 43 3.84 -4.56 6.90
N LEU A 44 3.08 -3.46 6.81
CA LEU A 44 3.45 -2.30 5.99
C LEU A 44 4.70 -1.61 6.54
N GLU A 45 4.78 -1.47 7.86
CA GLU A 45 5.94 -0.89 8.57
C GLU A 45 7.21 -1.73 8.35
N ARG A 46 7.12 -3.05 8.57
CA ARG A 46 8.23 -3.99 8.33
C ARG A 46 8.69 -3.96 6.87
N GLU A 47 7.76 -3.76 5.95
CA GLU A 47 8.03 -3.66 4.52
C GLU A 47 8.48 -2.26 4.07
N GLY A 48 8.44 -1.26 4.96
CA GLY A 48 8.77 0.13 4.64
C GLY A 48 7.78 0.79 3.66
N ILE A 49 6.54 0.31 3.62
CA ILE A 49 5.49 0.79 2.72
C ILE A 49 4.78 1.97 3.37
N ARG A 50 4.65 3.08 2.63
CA ARG A 50 3.92 4.26 3.10
C ARG A 50 2.43 3.98 3.13
N TYR A 51 1.74 4.52 4.12
CA TYR A 51 0.29 4.39 4.23
C TYR A 51 -0.35 5.69 4.66
N VAL A 52 -1.64 5.81 4.33
CA VAL A 52 -2.51 6.90 4.77
C VAL A 52 -3.78 6.28 5.31
N GLU A 53 -4.16 6.67 6.52
CA GLU A 53 -5.47 6.35 7.05
C GLU A 53 -6.51 7.16 6.29
N VAL A 54 -7.52 6.48 5.79
CA VAL A 54 -8.65 7.08 5.10
C VAL A 54 -9.94 6.62 5.77
N ASP A 55 -10.83 7.57 5.95
CA ASP A 55 -12.20 7.29 6.33
C ASP A 55 -12.99 6.94 5.07
N TYR A 56 -13.46 5.70 4.97
CA TYR A 56 -14.22 5.28 3.81
C TYR A 56 -15.69 5.67 3.94
N TYR A 57 -16.24 5.81 5.15
CA TYR A 57 -17.61 6.23 5.47
C TYR A 57 -17.81 6.53 6.96
#